data_AF-A0A177MVE2-F1
#
_entry.id   AF-A0A177MVE2-F1
#
_cell.length_a   1.000
_cell.length_b   1.000
_cell.length_c   1.000
_cell.angle_alpha   90.00
_cell.angle_beta   90.00
_cell.angle_gamma   90.00
#
_symmetry.space_group_name_H-M   'P 1'
#
loop_
_entity.id
_entity.type
_entity.pdbx_description
1 polymer ?
#
loop_
_entity_poly.entity_id
_entity_poly.type
_entity_poly.pdbx_seq_one_letter_code
_entity_poly.pdbx_strand_id
1 'polypeptide(L)'
;MDKKHLVCPECKATIRADRYEKHITNQHSPEANLKREAEKKLAEEEKQRITLEGKMMVVCEICGISISKRRLSRHKERLHRIYNDPKREEAARMRDALEETNVVSDQSIREYLARNPMKEEMGKFGVPQDKYRWGFYGSKTIEFDAWSRENKK
;
A
#
# COMPACT_ATOMS: atom_id res chain seq x y z
N MET A 1 -41.13 -19.58 -4.90
CA MET A 1 -41.88 -18.48 -5.56
C MET A 1 -40.96 -17.81 -6.56
N ASP A 2 -41.29 -17.89 -7.84
CA ASP A 2 -40.48 -17.31 -8.90
C ASP A 2 -40.52 -15.78 -8.85
N LYS A 3 -39.33 -15.16 -8.85
CA LYS A 3 -39.20 -13.71 -8.80
C LYS A 3 -39.47 -13.14 -10.20
N LYS A 4 -40.53 -12.34 -10.34
CA LYS A 4 -40.87 -11.65 -11.59
C LYS A 4 -39.80 -10.61 -11.93
N HIS A 5 -39.36 -10.59 -13.20
CA HIS A 5 -38.44 -9.60 -13.74
C HIS A 5 -39.15 -8.79 -14.82
N LEU A 6 -38.81 -7.50 -14.90
CA LEU A 6 -39.30 -6.53 -15.87
C LEU A 6 -38.10 -5.95 -16.61
N VAL A 7 -38.28 -5.61 -17.88
CA VAL A 7 -37.23 -4.96 -18.69
C VAL A 7 -37.50 -3.47 -18.71
N CYS A 8 -36.53 -2.66 -18.31
CA CYS A 8 -36.62 -1.20 -18.40
C CYS A 8 -36.63 -0.76 -19.88
N PRO A 9 -37.59 0.05 -20.33
CA PRO A 9 -37.66 0.49 -21.72
C PRO A 9 -36.53 1.47 -22.10
N GLU A 10 -35.99 2.22 -21.14
CA GLU A 10 -34.99 3.26 -21.40
C GLU A 10 -33.56 2.72 -21.48
N CYS A 11 -33.17 1.81 -20.57
CA CYS A 11 -31.83 1.23 -20.56
C CYS A 11 -31.79 -0.27 -20.93
N LYS A 12 -32.94 -0.89 -21.20
CA LYS A 12 -33.08 -2.33 -21.53
C LYS A 12 -32.55 -3.28 -20.44
N ALA A 13 -32.32 -2.77 -19.22
CA ALA A 13 -31.88 -3.58 -18.10
C ALA A 13 -33.01 -4.49 -17.61
N THR A 14 -32.70 -5.77 -17.36
CA THR A 14 -33.63 -6.72 -16.75
C THR A 14 -33.55 -6.57 -15.23
N ILE A 15 -34.63 -6.10 -14.61
CA ILE A 15 -34.67 -5.72 -13.21
C ILE A 15 -35.79 -6.51 -12.53
N ARG A 16 -35.58 -6.90 -11.28
CA ARG A 16 -36.65 -7.53 -10.50
C ARG A 16 -37.81 -6.55 -10.29
N ALA A 17 -39.05 -7.04 -10.36
CA ALA A 17 -40.25 -6.20 -10.27
C ALA A 17 -40.28 -5.33 -9.00
N ASP A 18 -39.81 -5.85 -7.87
CA ASP A 18 -39.72 -5.14 -6.58
C ASP A 18 -38.72 -3.95 -6.57
N ARG A 19 -37.81 -3.89 -7.54
CA ARG A 19 -36.80 -2.83 -7.66
C ARG A 19 -36.99 -1.96 -8.91
N TYR A 20 -38.00 -2.25 -9.72
CA TYR A 20 -38.21 -1.58 -11.00
C TYR A 20 -38.47 -0.07 -10.81
N GLU A 21 -39.38 0.31 -9.91
CA GLU A 21 -39.68 1.71 -9.62
C GLU A 21 -38.43 2.47 -9.12
N LYS A 22 -37.70 1.88 -8.17
CA LYS A 22 -36.44 2.46 -7.67
C LYS A 22 -35.39 2.63 -8.76
N HIS A 23 -35.36 1.72 -9.74
CA HIS A 23 -34.47 1.86 -10.88
C HIS A 23 -34.88 3.06 -11.74
N ILE A 24 -36.16 3.20 -12.08
CA ILE A 24 -36.64 4.33 -12.88
C ILE A 24 -36.36 5.66 -12.16
N THR A 25 -36.67 5.78 -10.86
CA THR A 25 -36.42 7.02 -10.11
C THR A 25 -34.93 7.37 -10.03
N ASN A 26 -34.05 6.38 -9.90
CA ASN A 26 -32.62 6.62 -9.68
C ASN A 26 -31.80 6.72 -10.98
N GLN A 27 -32.25 6.09 -12.06
CA GLN A 27 -31.51 6.02 -13.32
C GLN A 27 -32.14 6.81 -14.45
N HIS A 28 -33.43 7.12 -14.34
CA HIS A 28 -34.24 7.70 -15.42
C HIS A 28 -35.05 8.93 -14.98
N SER A 29 -35.06 9.29 -13.70
CA SER A 29 -35.72 10.54 -13.30
C SER A 29 -34.97 11.76 -13.87
N PRO A 30 -35.69 12.84 -14.23
CA PRO A 30 -35.07 14.10 -14.64
C PRO A 30 -34.06 14.62 -13.61
N GLU A 31 -34.37 14.49 -12.32
CA GLU A 31 -33.47 14.91 -11.23
C GLU A 31 -32.18 14.06 -11.18
N ALA A 32 -32.29 12.74 -11.36
CA ALA A 32 -31.13 11.86 -11.41
C ALA A 32 -30.25 12.13 -12.64
N ASN A 33 -30.86 12.50 -13.77
CA ASN A 33 -30.13 12.93 -14.96
C ASN A 33 -29.36 14.24 -14.71
N LEU A 34 -30.04 15.26 -14.18
CA LEU A 34 -29.42 16.55 -13.85
C LEU A 34 -28.28 16.39 -12.84
N LYS A 35 -28.46 15.57 -11.81
CA LYS A 35 -27.41 15.29 -10.82
C LYS A 35 -26.18 14.65 -11.47
N ARG A 36 -26.36 13.65 -12.34
CA ARG A 36 -25.24 12.99 -13.05
C ARG A 36 -24.55 13.94 -14.01
N GLU A 37 -25.29 14.82 -14.68
CA GLU A 37 -24.70 15.84 -15.55
C GLU A 37 -23.89 16.86 -14.75
N ALA A 38 -24.40 17.32 -13.60
CA ALA A 38 -23.67 18.21 -12.69
C ALA A 38 -22.39 17.54 -12.17
N GLU A 39 -22.46 16.29 -11.70
CA GLU A 39 -21.30 15.51 -11.25
C GLU A 39 -20.27 15.33 -12.37
N LYS A 40 -20.72 15.05 -13.60
CA LYS A 40 -19.84 14.96 -14.78
C LYS A 40 -19.14 16.29 -15.08
N LYS A 41 -19.86 17.41 -15.06
CA LYS A 41 -19.30 18.75 -15.26
C LYS A 41 -18.26 19.08 -14.20
N LEU A 42 -18.59 18.87 -12.92
CA LEU A 42 -17.64 19.06 -11.82
C LEU A 42 -16.38 18.19 -11.98
N ALA A 43 -16.57 16.91 -12.34
CA ALA A 43 -15.44 16.01 -12.58
C ALA A 43 -14.59 16.42 -13.79
N GLU A 44 -15.19 17.02 -14.82
CA GLU A 44 -14.49 17.54 -15.98
C GLU A 44 -13.71 18.82 -15.66
N GLU A 45 -14.33 19.76 -14.95
CA GLU A 45 -13.68 20.97 -14.42
C GLU A 45 -12.49 20.63 -13.52
N GLU A 46 -12.65 19.66 -12.62
CA GLU A 46 -11.58 19.14 -11.77
C GLU A 46 -10.42 18.57 -12.61
N LYS A 47 -10.72 17.74 -13.61
CA LYS A 47 -9.71 17.18 -14.52
C LYS A 47 -8.98 18.28 -15.29
N GLN A 48 -9.69 19.32 -15.73
CA GLN A 48 -9.09 20.47 -16.40
C GLN A 48 -8.15 21.21 -15.45
N ARG A 49 -8.57 21.46 -14.20
CA ARG A 49 -7.72 22.08 -13.16
C ARG A 49 -6.46 21.28 -12.89
N ILE A 50 -6.57 19.98 -12.64
CA ILE A 50 -5.42 19.08 -12.43
C ILE A 50 -4.47 19.08 -13.64
N THR A 51 -5.04 19.11 -14.85
CA THR A 51 -4.24 19.14 -16.09
C THR A 51 -3.47 20.44 -16.23
N LEU A 52 -4.09 21.59 -15.90
CA LEU A 52 -3.44 22.89 -15.90
C LEU A 52 -2.33 22.96 -14.85
N GLU A 53 -2.62 22.53 -13.62
CA GLU A 53 -1.61 22.46 -12.56
C GLU A 53 -0.42 21.56 -12.93
N GLY A 54 -0.68 20.41 -13.55
CA GLY A 54 0.37 19.48 -13.97
C GLY A 54 1.31 20.06 -15.03
N LYS A 55 0.83 21.01 -15.83
CA LYS A 55 1.60 21.74 -16.86
C LYS A 55 2.39 22.93 -16.31
N MET A 56 2.10 23.39 -15.08
CA MET A 56 2.86 24.47 -14.46
C MET A 56 4.33 24.10 -14.32
N MET A 57 5.22 25.03 -14.65
CA MET A 57 6.66 24.84 -14.54
C MET A 57 7.11 25.16 -13.11
N VAL A 58 7.88 24.26 -12.51
CA VAL A 58 8.44 24.37 -11.17
C VAL A 58 9.95 24.16 -11.27
N VAL A 59 10.70 24.93 -10.52
CA VAL A 59 12.17 24.80 -10.46
C VAL A 59 12.53 23.69 -9.49
N CYS A 60 13.41 22.77 -9.90
CA CYS A 60 13.93 21.77 -8.98
C CYS A 60 14.90 22.42 -7.98
N GLU A 61 14.68 22.21 -6.69
CA GLU A 61 15.48 22.81 -5.61
C GLU A 61 16.94 22.31 -5.58
N ILE A 62 17.21 21.15 -6.19
CA ILE A 62 18.53 20.49 -6.11
C ILE A 62 19.42 20.90 -7.28
N CYS A 63 18.85 21.02 -8.48
CA CYS A 63 19.62 21.31 -9.71
C CYS A 63 19.22 22.60 -10.43
N GLY A 64 18.20 23.33 -9.94
CA GLY A 64 17.76 24.60 -10.52
C GLY A 64 17.07 24.49 -11.88
N ILE A 65 16.82 23.28 -12.40
CA ILE A 65 16.20 23.08 -13.72
C ILE A 65 14.68 23.32 -13.61
N SER A 66 14.14 24.09 -14.55
CA SER A 66 12.69 24.32 -14.68
C SER A 66 12.02 23.14 -15.39
N ILE A 67 11.07 22.49 -14.70
CA ILE A 67 10.41 21.26 -15.16
C ILE A 67 8.92 21.33 -14.82
N SER A 68 8.05 20.77 -15.65
CA SER A 68 6.61 20.69 -15.33
C SER A 68 6.36 19.94 -14.01
N LYS A 69 5.43 20.41 -13.17
CA LYS A 69 5.02 19.79 -11.90
C LYS A 69 4.78 18.28 -12.04
N ARG A 70 4.13 17.85 -13.13
CA ARG A 70 3.86 16.43 -13.44
C ARG A 70 5.12 15.58 -13.62
N ARG A 71 6.23 16.16 -14.08
CA ARG A 71 7.50 15.46 -14.35
C ARG A 71 8.53 15.65 -13.24
N LEU A 72 8.31 16.55 -12.29
CA LEU A 72 9.25 16.87 -11.22
C LEU A 72 9.58 15.65 -10.35
N SER A 73 8.57 14.86 -9.95
CA SER A 73 8.80 13.64 -9.14
C SER A 73 9.71 12.64 -9.85
N ARG A 74 9.42 12.33 -11.13
CA ARG A 74 10.24 11.43 -11.96
C ARG A 74 11.65 11.98 -12.19
N HIS A 75 11.78 13.30 -12.28
CA HIS A 75 13.08 13.96 -12.36
C HIS A 75 13.89 13.77 -11.07
N LYS A 76 13.27 14.00 -9.90
CA LYS A 76 13.90 13.78 -8.58
C LYS A 76 14.32 12.32 -8.39
N GLU A 77 13.51 11.38 -8.85
CA GLU A 77 13.83 9.95 -8.81
C GLU A 77 15.05 9.60 -9.68
N ARG A 78 15.07 10.04 -10.94
CA ARG A 78 16.11 9.64 -11.91
C ARG A 78 17.45 10.35 -11.69
N LEU A 79 17.43 11.64 -11.41
CA LEU A 79 18.66 12.45 -11.33
C LEU A 79 19.16 12.61 -9.88
N HIS A 80 18.26 12.55 -8.90
CA HIS A 80 18.62 12.74 -7.48
C HIS A 80 18.45 11.48 -6.63
N ARG A 81 17.93 10.38 -7.19
CA ARG A 81 17.64 9.13 -6.46
C ARG A 81 16.73 9.35 -5.25
N ILE A 82 15.89 10.39 -5.30
CA ILE A 82 14.89 10.68 -4.27
C ILE A 82 13.58 10.04 -4.69
N TYR A 83 13.16 9.04 -3.92
CA TYR A 83 11.92 8.33 -4.14
C TYR A 83 10.86 8.89 -3.20
N ASN A 84 9.83 9.54 -3.75
CA ASN A 84 8.62 9.89 -3.02
C ASN A 84 7.65 8.71 -3.13
N ASP A 85 7.91 7.62 -2.41
CA ASP A 85 6.96 6.51 -2.27
C ASP A 85 6.11 6.75 -1.02
N PRO A 86 4.79 6.97 -1.16
CA PRO A 86 3.88 7.19 -0.03
C PRO A 86 3.96 6.08 1.03
N LYS A 87 4.21 4.83 0.62
CA LYS A 87 4.34 3.70 1.56
C LYS A 87 5.61 3.79 2.40
N ARG A 88 6.69 4.33 1.84
CA ARG A 88 7.95 4.53 2.56
C ARG A 88 7.85 5.68 3.54
N GLU A 89 7.09 6.72 3.18
CA GLU A 89 6.78 7.83 4.08
C GLU A 89 5.89 7.38 5.24
N GLU A 90 4.83 6.60 4.97
CA GLU A 90 3.98 6.02 6.01
C GLU A 90 4.76 5.05 6.92
N ALA A 91 5.64 4.22 6.36
CA ALA A 91 6.53 3.35 7.13
C ALA A 91 7.58 4.13 7.94
N ALA A 92 8.02 5.31 7.49
CA ALA A 92 8.86 6.20 8.29
C ALA A 92 8.05 6.78 9.46
N ARG A 93 6.87 7.33 9.20
CA ARG A 93 5.96 7.84 10.25
C ARG A 93 5.58 6.77 11.28
N MET A 94 5.31 5.55 10.84
CA MET A 94 5.03 4.43 11.76
C MET A 94 6.26 4.04 12.58
N ARG A 95 7.47 4.09 12.02
CA ARG A 95 8.71 3.86 12.79
C ARG A 95 8.93 4.96 13.82
N ASP A 96 8.79 6.23 13.44
CA ASP A 96 8.94 7.36 14.34
C ASP A 96 7.92 7.28 15.48
N ALA A 97 6.66 6.95 15.17
CA ALA A 97 5.62 6.73 16.18
C ALA A 97 5.93 5.53 17.11
N LEU A 98 6.51 4.44 16.59
CA LEU A 98 6.94 3.30 17.40
C LEU A 98 8.12 3.68 18.32
N GLU A 99 9.07 4.47 17.83
CA GLU A 99 10.17 5.02 18.63
C GLU A 99 9.65 5.93 19.75
N GLU A 100 8.64 6.77 19.45
CA GLU A 100 7.98 7.62 20.44
C GLU A 100 7.23 6.80 21.52
N THR A 101 6.66 5.64 21.17
CA THR A 101 6.00 4.76 22.14
C THR A 101 6.96 3.96 23.04
N ASN A 102 8.28 4.12 22.85
CA ASN A 102 9.33 3.75 23.81
C ASN A 102 9.28 2.31 24.37
N VAL A 103 8.72 1.35 23.64
CA VAL A 103 8.64 -0.07 24.05
C VAL A 103 10.04 -0.69 24.25
N VAL A 104 11.09 -0.07 23.71
CA VAL A 104 12.49 -0.56 23.74
C VAL A 104 13.33 0.13 24.85
N SER A 105 12.80 1.15 25.53
CA SER A 105 13.53 1.84 26.61
C SER A 105 13.25 1.31 28.01
N ASP A 106 12.26 0.43 28.19
CA ASP A 106 11.91 -0.07 29.51
C ASP A 106 13.09 -0.85 30.10
N GLN A 107 13.75 -0.22 31.07
CA GLN A 107 14.94 -0.73 31.74
C GLN A 107 14.65 -2.07 32.44
N SER A 108 13.41 -2.25 32.90
CA SER A 108 12.90 -3.51 33.47
C SER A 108 12.92 -4.66 32.46
N ILE A 109 12.55 -4.41 31.19
CA ILE A 109 12.54 -5.42 30.12
C ILE A 109 13.99 -5.78 29.75
N ARG A 110 14.88 -4.78 29.65
CA ARG A 110 16.30 -5.02 29.37
C ARG A 110 16.97 -5.85 30.46
N GLU A 111 16.74 -5.51 31.72
CA GLU A 111 17.26 -6.27 32.85
C GLU A 111 16.67 -7.69 32.93
N TYR A 112 15.40 -7.87 32.58
CA TYR A 112 14.77 -9.18 32.51
C TYR A 112 15.39 -10.05 31.42
N LEU A 113 15.62 -9.51 30.22
CA LEU A 113 16.25 -10.22 29.11
C LEU A 113 17.72 -10.55 29.40
N ALA A 114 18.45 -9.65 30.06
CA ALA A 114 19.82 -9.91 30.50
C ALA A 114 19.90 -11.01 31.58
N ARG A 115 18.91 -11.07 32.48
CA ARG A 115 18.82 -12.11 33.52
C ARG A 115 18.33 -13.46 32.97
N ASN A 116 17.61 -13.47 31.86
CA ASN A 116 17.05 -14.67 31.24
C ASN A 116 17.53 -14.81 29.80
N PRO A 117 18.84 -15.04 29.57
CA PRO A 117 19.32 -15.32 28.22
C PRO A 117 18.66 -16.61 27.72
N MET A 118 18.01 -16.52 26.55
CA MET A 118 17.38 -17.67 25.93
C MET A 118 18.47 -18.70 25.61
N LYS A 119 18.38 -19.89 26.19
CA LYS A 119 19.32 -20.97 25.92
C LYS A 119 19.08 -21.47 24.50
N GLU A 120 20.11 -21.48 23.66
CA GLU A 120 20.04 -22.13 22.36
C GLU A 120 19.87 -23.64 22.57
N GLU A 121 18.64 -24.12 22.44
CA GLU A 121 18.38 -25.55 22.43
C GLU A 121 18.68 -26.12 21.05
N MET A 122 19.60 -27.08 21.02
CA MET A 122 19.85 -27.90 19.83
C MET A 122 18.58 -28.72 19.54
N GLY A 123 17.97 -28.50 18.38
CA GLY A 123 16.82 -29.27 17.92
C GLY A 123 17.19 -30.73 17.68
N LYS A 124 16.17 -31.56 17.43
CA LYS A 124 16.25 -33.04 17.27
C LYS A 124 17.34 -33.55 16.31
N PHE A 125 17.83 -32.72 15.39
CA PHE A 125 18.86 -33.06 14.39
C PHE A 125 20.22 -32.41 14.67
N GLY A 126 20.48 -31.91 15.88
CA GLY A 126 21.70 -31.18 16.21
C GLY A 126 21.80 -29.81 15.52
N VAL A 127 20.66 -29.23 15.17
CA VAL A 127 20.55 -27.92 14.52
C VAL A 127 19.80 -26.99 15.46
N PRO A 128 20.27 -25.76 15.71
CA PRO A 128 19.58 -24.79 16.57
C PRO A 128 18.10 -24.64 16.16
N GLN A 129 17.20 -24.79 17.14
CA GLN A 129 15.73 -24.71 16.95
C GLN A 129 15.28 -23.47 16.18
N ASP A 130 15.98 -22.35 16.33
CA ASP A 130 15.65 -21.08 15.68
C ASP A 130 15.65 -21.12 14.14
N LYS A 131 16.37 -22.07 13.52
CA LYS A 131 16.27 -22.29 12.06
C LYS A 131 14.85 -22.65 11.61
N TYR A 132 14.07 -23.32 12.45
CA TYR A 132 12.70 -23.71 12.13
C TYR A 132 11.68 -22.62 12.45
N ARG A 133 11.98 -21.73 13.42
CA ARG A 133 11.04 -20.71 13.88
C ARG A 133 10.94 -19.50 12.95
N TRP A 134 12.04 -19.12 12.30
CA TRP A 134 12.12 -17.89 11.49
C TRP A 134 12.25 -18.14 9.97
N GLY A 135 12.05 -19.37 9.52
CA GLY A 135 11.91 -19.70 8.09
C GLY A 135 13.15 -19.40 7.23
N PHE A 136 14.34 -19.36 7.83
CA PHE A 136 15.59 -18.95 7.16
C PHE A 136 16.34 -20.14 6.55
N TYR A 137 15.64 -21.00 5.82
CA TYR A 137 16.30 -22.03 5.01
C TYR A 137 16.94 -21.34 3.78
N GLY A 138 18.27 -21.20 3.79
CA GLY A 138 19.06 -20.85 2.60
C GLY A 138 19.81 -19.51 2.59
N SER A 139 19.87 -18.77 3.70
CA SER A 139 20.71 -17.58 3.76
C SER A 139 22.18 -17.94 3.90
N LYS A 140 23.02 -17.39 3.02
CA LYS A 140 24.47 -17.68 2.95
C LYS A 140 25.33 -16.96 4.01
N THR A 141 24.73 -16.33 5.01
CA THR A 141 25.40 -15.30 5.84
C THR A 141 25.83 -15.74 7.23
N ILE A 142 25.64 -17.00 7.61
CA ILE A 142 26.14 -17.51 8.90
C ILE A 142 27.11 -18.66 8.63
N GLU A 143 28.32 -18.50 9.16
CA GLU A 143 29.58 -19.25 8.94
C GLU A 143 29.55 -20.76 9.22
N PHE A 144 28.37 -21.36 9.42
CA PHE A 144 28.18 -22.77 9.77
C PHE A 144 27.96 -23.72 8.57
N ASP A 145 28.06 -23.22 7.33
CA ASP A 145 27.97 -24.05 6.11
C ASP A 145 29.20 -24.96 5.88
N ALA A 146 30.23 -24.84 6.71
CA ALA A 146 31.45 -25.65 6.61
C ALA A 146 31.22 -27.13 6.97
N TRP A 147 30.26 -27.45 7.85
CA TRP A 147 30.07 -28.82 8.34
C TRP A 147 29.42 -29.78 7.33
N SER A 148 28.66 -29.26 6.35
CA SER A 148 27.99 -30.11 5.36
C SER A 148 28.92 -30.61 4.24
N ARG A 149 30.13 -30.05 4.11
CA ARG A 149 31.00 -30.31 2.96
C ARG A 149 32.14 -31.30 3.21
N GLU A 150 32.50 -31.59 4.45
CA GLU A 150 33.67 -32.43 4.76
C GLU A 150 33.38 -33.93 4.96
N ASN A 151 32.12 -34.35 5.11
CA ASN A 151 31.77 -35.78 5.25
C ASN A 151 31.26 -36.41 3.94
N LYS A 152 31.98 -36.17 2.84
CA LYS A 152 31.86 -36.99 1.62
C LYS A 152 33.25 -37.44 1.16
N LYS A 153 33.77 -38.46 1.84
CA LYS A 153 34.72 -39.43 1.28
C LYS A 153 34.30 -40.81 1.74
#